data_AF-A0A9E6UUB2-F1
#
_entry.id   AF-A0A9E6UUB2-F1
#
_cell.length_a   1.000
_cell.length_b   1.000
_cell.length_c   1.000
_cell.angle_alpha   90.00
_cell.angle_beta   90.00
_cell.angle_gamma   90.00
#
_symmetry.space_group_name_H-M   'P 1'
#
loop_
_entity.id
_entity.type
_entity.pdbx_description
1 polymer ?
#
loop_
_entity_poly.entity_id
_entity_poly.type
_entity_poly.pdbx_seq_one_letter_code
_entity_poly.pdbx_strand_id
1 'polypeptide(L)' 'MGIMTAKAAAALTSPGRYHVGQGLYLQVRGPDRRSWIFRFMLFGRSREMGLGAFSAKPGEEGLSL' A
#
# COMPACT_ATOMS: atom_id res chain seq x y z
N MET A 1 17.31 4.62 -1.11
CA MET A 1 15.92 4.77 -1.62
C MET A 1 14.99 4.71 -0.41
N GLY A 2 14.36 5.84 -0.04
CA GLY A 2 13.67 5.99 1.25
C GLY A 2 12.36 5.19 1.36
N ILE A 3 12.05 4.73 2.57
CA ILE A 3 10.76 4.11 2.91
C ILE A 3 9.71 5.23 2.98
N MET A 4 8.57 5.09 2.31
CA MET A 4 7.43 5.98 2.51
C MET A 4 6.77 5.68 3.85
N THR A 5 6.40 6.73 4.58
CA THR A 5 5.62 6.61 5.81
C THR A 5 4.14 6.33 5.49
N ALA A 6 3.43 5.68 6.42
CA ALA A 6 2.01 5.34 6.27
C ALA A 6 1.13 6.58 5.97
N LYS A 7 1.44 7.73 6.59
CA LYS A 7 0.74 9.00 6.35
C LYS A 7 0.90 9.49 4.91
N ALA A 8 2.11 9.39 4.36
CA ALA A 8 2.35 9.77 2.97
C ALA A 8 1.64 8.84 1.99
N ALA A 9 1.57 7.53 2.30
CA ALA A 9 0.80 6.58 1.52
C ALA A 9 -0.71 6.85 1.56
N ALA A 10 -1.25 7.26 2.72
CA ALA A 10 -2.65 7.63 2.88
C ALA A 10 -3.08 8.85 2.05
N ALA A 11 -2.17 9.79 1.80
CA ALA A 11 -2.41 10.98 1.00
C ALA A 11 -2.50 10.69 -0.51
N LEU A 12 -2.13 9.49 -0.96
CA LEU A 12 -2.19 9.10 -2.36
C LEU A 12 -3.63 8.80 -2.78
N THR A 13 -4.18 9.69 -3.61
CA THR A 13 -5.54 9.58 -4.16
C THR A 13 -5.57 9.50 -5.68
N SER A 14 -4.48 9.91 -6.33
CA SER A 14 -4.36 9.84 -7.78
C SER A 14 -4.15 8.39 -8.24
N PRO A 15 -4.83 7.92 -9.30
CA PRO A 15 -4.64 6.56 -9.80
C PRO A 15 -3.19 6.27 -10.19
N GLY A 16 -2.66 5.13 -9.74
CA GLY A 16 -1.27 4.76 -9.99
C GLY A 16 -0.78 3.62 -9.10
N ARG A 17 0.47 3.20 -9.32
CA ARG A 17 1.20 2.29 -8.42
C ARG A 17 2.35 3.05 -7.79
N TYR A 18 2.32 3.16 -6.46
CA TYR A 18 3.29 3.93 -5.70
C TYR A 18 4.18 2.98 -4.90
N HIS A 19 5.49 3.03 -5.13
CA HIS A 19 6.45 2.23 -4.39
C HIS A 19 6.61 2.81 -2.98
N VAL A 20 6.31 1.99 -1.97
CA VAL A 20 6.40 2.37 -0.56
C VAL A 20 7.72 1.92 0.06
N GLY A 21 8.31 0.85 -0.46
CA GLY A 21 9.61 0.34 -0.03
C GLY A 21 9.60 -1.18 0.12
N GLN A 22 10.78 -1.80 0.06
CA GLN A 22 10.97 -3.25 0.27
C GLN A 22 10.06 -4.12 -0.63
N GLY A 23 9.78 -3.69 -1.85
CA GLY A 23 8.88 -4.41 -2.77
C GLY A 23 7.39 -4.20 -2.49
N LEU A 24 7.01 -3.37 -1.52
CA LEU A 24 5.63 -2.99 -1.26
C LEU A 24 5.20 -1.81 -2.15
N TYR A 25 4.03 -1.94 -2.74
CA TYR A 25 3.39 -0.95 -3.60
C TYR A 25 1.96 -0.70 -3.14
N LEU A 26 1.54 0.56 -3.16
CA LEU A 26 0.14 0.93 -3.05
C LEU A 26 -0.42 1.13 -4.46
N GLN A 27 -1.39 0.29 -4.86
CA GLN A 27 -2.17 0.51 -6.06
C GLN A 27 -3.38 1.39 -5.71
N VAL A 28 -3.45 2.56 -6.31
CA VAL A 28 -4.58 3.49 -6.22
C VAL A 28 -5.35 3.38 -7.54
N ARG A 29 -6.65 3.07 -7.47
CA ARG A 29 -7.60 3.08 -8.60
C ARG A 29 -8.57 4.25 -8.54
N GLY A 30 -8.63 4.94 -7.41
CA GLY A 30 -9.42 6.13 -7.14
C GLY A 30 -9.28 6.53 -5.66
N PRO A 31 -9.90 7.64 -5.24
CA PRO A 31 -9.77 8.19 -3.89
C PRO A 31 -10.02 7.16 -2.78
N ASP A 32 -11.01 6.28 -2.97
CA ASP A 32 -11.41 5.27 -1.98
C ASP A 32 -11.09 3.83 -2.40
N ARG A 33 -10.52 3.63 -3.58
CA ARG A 33 -10.22 2.30 -4.12
C ARG A 33 -8.73 2.09 -4.19
N ARG A 34 -8.17 1.59 -3.09
CA ARG A 34 -6.72 1.40 -2.90
C ARG A 34 -6.43 -0.01 -2.40
N SER A 35 -5.33 -0.61 -2.85
CA SER A 35 -4.94 -1.97 -2.47
C SER A 35 -3.42 -2.12 -2.39
N TRP A 36 -2.96 -2.89 -1.42
CA TRP A 36 -1.56 -3.23 -1.26
C TRP A 36 -1.14 -4.35 -2.20
N ILE A 37 0.02 -4.18 -2.84
CA ILE A 37 0.67 -5.18 -3.69
C ILE A 37 2.09 -5.39 -3.19
N PHE A 38 2.45 -6.63 -2.95
CA PHE A 38 3.84 -7.02 -2.72
C PHE A 38 4.43 -7.60 -4.00
N ARG A 39 5.55 -7.05 -4.44
CA ARG A 39 6.29 -7.49 -5.61
C ARG A 39 7.62 -8.09 -5.18
N PHE A 40 7.89 -9.30 -5.66
CA PHE A 40 9.09 -10.06 -5.33
C PHE A 40 9.58 -10.88 -6.52
N MET A 41 10.81 -11.38 -6.44
CA MET A 41 11.35 -12.31 -7.41
C MET A 41 11.26 -13.74 -6.85
N LEU A 42 10.73 -14.66 -7.65
CA LEU A 42 10.70 -16.08 -7.33
C LEU A 42 11.20 -16.85 -8.56
N PHE A 43 12.28 -17.62 -8.39
CA PHE A 43 12.95 -18.34 -9.49
C PHE A 43 13.30 -17.44 -10.69
N GLY A 44 13.85 -16.24 -10.41
CA GLY A 44 14.23 -15.28 -11.45
C GLY A 44 13.06 -14.57 -12.14
N ARG A 45 11.80 -14.83 -11.74
CA ARG A 45 10.61 -14.22 -12.33
C ARG A 45 9.95 -13.26 -11.35
N SER A 46 9.55 -12.08 -11.84
CA SER A 46 8.77 -11.12 -11.06
C SER A 46 7.38 -11.68 -10.77
N ARG A 47 6.96 -11.62 -9.51
CA ARG A 47 5.62 -12.00 -9.04
C ARG A 47 5.01 -10.85 -8.26
N GLU A 48 3.68 -10.81 -8.24
CA GLU A 48 2.88 -9.85 -7.50
C GLU A 48 1.87 -10.60 -6.63
N MET A 49 1.70 -10.17 -5.39
CA MET A 49 0.71 -10.70 -4.45
C MET A 49 -0.11 -9.53 -3.90
N GLY A 50 -1.44 -9.62 -4.01
CA GLY A 50 -2.33 -8.69 -3.33
C GLY A 50 -2.34 -8.95 -1.83
N LEU A 51 -2.12 -7.92 -1.02
CA LEU A 51 -2.17 -8.01 0.44
C LEU A 51 -3.51 -7.52 1.02
N GLY A 52 -4.43 -7.07 0.16
CA GLY A 52 -5.75 -6.58 0.55
C GLY A 52 -5.96 -5.09 0.31
N ALA A 53 -7.15 -4.61 0.65
CA ALA A 53 -7.52 -3.21 0.50
C ALA A 53 -6.76 -2.33 1.50
N PHE A 54 -6.39 -1.12 1.06
CA PHE A 54 -5.88 -0.11 1.97
C PHE A 54 -7.06 0.46 2.76
N SER A 55 -7.14 0.10 4.04
CA SER A 55 -8.10 0.66 4.98
C SER A 55 -7.43 1.78 5.78
N ALA A 56 -7.50 3.01 5.27
CA ALA A 56 -7.37 4.16 6.16
C ALA A 56 -8.73 4.34 6.83
N LYS A 57 -8.96 3.64 7.94
CA LYS A 57 -10.05 4.02 8.84
C LYS A 57 -9.73 5.42 9.37
N PRO A 58 -10.57 6.44 9.13
CA PRO A 58 -10.42 7.69 9.85
C PRO A 58 -10.81 7.45 11.31
N GLY A 59 -9.81 7.47 12.21
CA GLY A 59 -10.02 7.62 13.66
C GLY A 59 -10.63 6.43 14.42
N GLU A 60 -9.90 5.32 14.59
CA GLU A 60 -10.09 4.51 15.81
C GLU A 60 -8.97 4.84 16.81
N GLU A 61 -9.18 5.93 17.54
CA GLU A 61 -8.71 6.05 18.92
C GLU A 61 -9.55 5.07 19.74
N GLY A 62 -9.05 3.85 19.89
CA GLY A 62 -9.70 2.80 20.66
C GLY A 62 -8.65 1.95 21.32
N LEU A 63 -8.14 2.42 22.46
CA LEU A 63 -7.46 1.56 23.43
C LEU A 63 -8.40 0.38 23.71
N SER A 64 -7.96 -0.84 23.36
CA SER A 64 -8.54 -2.05 23.95
C SER A 64 -7.55 -2.56 24.98
N LEU A 65 -7.99 -2.49 26.23
CA LEU A 65 -7.38 -3.04 27.44
C LEU A 65 -7.07 -4.53 27.29
#